data_AF-A0A3D0RAN6-F1
#
_entry.id   AF-A0A3D0RAN6-F1
#
_cell.length_a   1.000
_cell.length_b   1.000
_cell.length_c   1.000
_cell.angle_alpha   90.00
_cell.angle_beta   90.00
_cell.angle_gamma   90.00
#
_symmetry.space_group_name_H-M   'P 1'
#
loop_
_entity.id
_entity.type
_entity.pdbx_description
1 polymer ?
#
loop_
_entity_poly.entity_id
_entity_poly.type
_entity_poly.pdbx_seq_one_letter_code
_entity_poly.pdbx_strand_id
1 'polypeptide(L)'
;VLMIGLAYGPRLGAVTVLAYILAGLRGLPVFAGGTSGWAVMAGPSGGYIVGFLAAVFVMGLLAERGMGRSMLSTALAMLAGNLVIYLFGYAWLASLIGPGKAFVFGVQPFLWGDAMKLVVAACLMPVAWRAVKAMTGTSFSDRGQFQ
;
A
#
# COMPACT_ATOMS: atom_id res chain seq x y z
N VAL A 1 -1.01 -3.40 1.84
CA VAL A 1 -1.72 -2.43 0.96
C VAL A 1 -0.81 -1.88 -0.13
N LEU A 2 0.33 -1.25 0.17
CA LEU A 2 1.20 -0.63 -0.84
C LEU A 2 1.69 -1.60 -1.94
N MET A 3 2.16 -2.78 -1.52
CA MET A 3 2.59 -3.85 -2.44
C MET A 3 1.43 -4.41 -3.27
N ILE A 4 0.24 -4.50 -2.70
CA ILE A 4 -0.96 -4.93 -3.43
C ILE A 4 -1.27 -3.93 -4.55
N GLY A 5 -1.19 -2.62 -4.27
CA GLY A 5 -1.32 -1.60 -5.31
C GLY A 5 -0.26 -1.71 -6.40
N LEU A 6 1.02 -1.90 -6.04
CA LEU A 6 2.08 -2.08 -7.03
C LEU A 6 1.97 -3.36 -7.86
N ALA A 7 1.44 -4.44 -7.28
CA ALA A 7 1.36 -5.73 -7.94
C ALA A 7 0.09 -5.89 -8.78
N TYR A 8 -1.06 -5.47 -8.25
CA TYR A 8 -2.37 -5.73 -8.86
C TYR A 8 -2.88 -4.54 -9.71
N GLY A 9 -2.20 -3.39 -9.65
CA GLY A 9 -2.66 -2.17 -10.30
C GLY A 9 -3.85 -1.52 -9.60
N PRO A 10 -4.37 -0.41 -10.14
CA PRO A 10 -5.31 0.45 -9.43
C PRO A 10 -6.69 -0.18 -9.27
N ARG A 11 -7.17 -0.94 -10.26
CA ARG A 11 -8.51 -1.55 -10.23
C ARG A 11 -8.57 -2.74 -9.28
N LEU A 12 -7.77 -3.77 -9.53
CA LEU A 12 -7.79 -4.99 -8.71
C LEU A 12 -7.31 -4.71 -7.28
N GLY A 13 -6.28 -3.86 -7.11
CA GLY A 13 -5.83 -3.46 -5.78
C GLY A 13 -6.94 -2.76 -4.98
N ALA A 14 -7.65 -1.80 -5.58
CA ALA A 14 -8.75 -1.11 -4.90
C ALA A 14 -9.88 -2.08 -4.52
N VAL A 15 -10.24 -3.00 -5.41
CA VAL A 15 -11.25 -4.04 -5.11
C VAL A 15 -10.81 -4.93 -3.96
N THR A 16 -9.53 -5.36 -3.91
CA THR A 16 -8.99 -6.16 -2.80
C THR A 16 -9.10 -5.41 -1.47
N VAL A 17 -8.72 -4.14 -1.41
CA VAL A 17 -8.82 -3.36 -0.17
C VAL A 17 -10.26 -3.07 0.20
N LEU A 18 -11.13 -2.80 -0.78
CA LEU A 18 -12.55 -2.60 -0.53
C LEU A 18 -13.20 -3.87 0.04
N ALA A 19 -12.87 -5.04 -0.51
CA ALA A 19 -13.33 -6.32 0.02
C ALA A 19 -12.87 -6.53 1.46
N TYR A 20 -11.61 -6.19 1.78
CA TYR A 20 -11.08 -6.20 3.14
C TYR A 20 -11.89 -5.30 4.10
N ILE A 21 -12.19 -4.07 3.68
CA ILE A 21 -12.98 -3.12 4.48
C ILE A 21 -14.39 -3.66 4.71
N LEU A 22 -15.06 -4.13 3.65
CA LEU A 22 -16.41 -4.67 3.72
C LEU A 22 -16.47 -5.92 4.61
N ALA A 23 -15.48 -6.80 4.54
CA ALA A 23 -15.35 -7.96 5.42
C ALA A 23 -15.27 -7.53 6.90
N GLY A 24 -14.40 -6.56 7.21
CA GLY A 24 -14.28 -6.01 8.56
C GLY A 24 -15.56 -5.35 9.05
N LEU A 25 -16.24 -4.58 8.20
CA LEU A 25 -17.53 -3.97 8.49
C LEU A 25 -18.65 -5.01 8.74
N ARG A 26 -18.58 -6.17 8.10
CA ARG A 26 -19.50 -7.29 8.33
C ARG A 26 -19.20 -8.10 9.58
N GLY A 27 -18.18 -7.72 10.36
CA GLY A 27 -17.86 -8.32 11.65
C GLY A 27 -16.73 -9.34 11.63
N LEU A 28 -16.12 -9.60 10.46
CA LEU A 28 -14.95 -10.48 10.40
C LEU A 28 -13.74 -9.79 11.07
N PRO A 29 -12.99 -10.49 11.95
CA PRO A 29 -11.89 -9.91 12.75
C PRO A 29 -10.61 -9.70 11.92
N VAL A 30 -10.72 -8.94 10.82
CA VAL A 30 -9.62 -8.70 9.87
C VAL A 30 -8.86 -7.40 10.15
N PHE A 31 -9.42 -6.50 10.96
CA PHE A 31 -8.72 -5.27 11.35
C PHE A 31 -7.65 -5.57 12.41
N ALA A 32 -6.77 -4.60 12.65
CA ALA A 32 -5.66 -4.74 13.58
C ALA A 32 -6.14 -5.16 14.98
N GLY A 33 -5.38 -6.05 15.62
CA GLY A 33 -5.75 -6.61 16.94
C GLY A 33 -6.94 -7.57 16.91
N GLY A 34 -7.32 -8.10 15.73
CA GLY A 34 -8.48 -9.00 15.59
C GLY A 34 -9.82 -8.26 15.77
N THR A 35 -9.85 -6.97 15.48
CA THR A 35 -11.04 -6.13 15.64
C THR A 35 -11.90 -6.13 14.38
N SER A 36 -13.17 -5.69 14.51
CA SER A 36 -14.12 -5.61 13.41
C SER A 36 -15.23 -4.59 13.67
N GLY A 37 -16.03 -4.30 12.65
CA GLY A 37 -17.25 -3.50 12.74
C GLY A 37 -17.07 -1.99 12.56
N TRP A 38 -18.20 -1.29 12.56
CA TRP A 38 -18.28 0.16 12.33
C TRP A 38 -17.58 1.00 13.40
N ALA A 39 -17.51 0.50 14.64
CA ALA A 39 -16.82 1.19 15.74
C ALA A 39 -15.33 1.43 15.43
N VAL A 40 -14.68 0.49 14.71
CA VAL A 40 -13.28 0.66 14.29
C VAL A 40 -13.14 1.78 13.25
N MET A 41 -14.09 1.89 12.33
CA MET A 41 -14.12 2.93 11.31
C MET A 41 -14.42 4.32 11.89
N ALA A 42 -15.24 4.41 12.95
CA ALA A 42 -15.49 5.66 13.67
C ALA A 42 -14.37 6.00 14.66
N GLY A 43 -13.48 5.06 14.96
CA GLY A 43 -12.42 5.19 15.95
C GLY A 43 -11.12 5.80 15.43
N PRO A 44 -10.05 5.74 16.24
CA PRO A 44 -8.73 6.32 15.92
C PRO A 44 -8.08 5.77 14.63
N SER A 45 -8.38 4.52 14.26
CA SER A 45 -7.80 3.85 13.09
C SER A 45 -8.60 4.06 11.80
N GLY A 46 -9.82 4.61 11.89
CA GLY A 46 -10.73 4.77 10.75
C GLY A 46 -10.10 5.53 9.58
N GLY A 47 -9.47 6.67 9.86
CA GLY A 47 -8.77 7.46 8.84
C GLY A 47 -7.65 6.72 8.13
N TYR A 48 -6.93 5.81 8.82
CA TYR A 48 -5.89 4.99 8.19
C TYR A 48 -6.49 3.94 7.25
N ILE A 49 -7.63 3.35 7.62
CA ILE A 49 -8.34 2.38 6.78
C ILE A 49 -8.84 3.05 5.49
N VAL A 50 -9.39 4.26 5.58
CA VAL A 50 -9.77 5.06 4.40
C VAL A 50 -8.51 5.41 3.58
N GLY A 51 -7.44 5.83 4.26
CA GLY A 51 -6.14 6.10 3.65
C GLY A 51 -5.55 4.89 2.90
N PHE A 52 -5.80 3.66 3.36
CA PHE A 52 -5.36 2.45 2.66
C PHE A 52 -6.01 2.32 1.28
N LEU A 53 -7.31 2.61 1.15
CA LEU A 53 -7.99 2.53 -0.14
C LEU A 53 -7.42 3.56 -1.12
N ALA A 54 -7.26 4.81 -0.66
CA ALA A 54 -6.65 5.88 -1.44
C ALA A 54 -5.21 5.55 -1.85
N ALA A 55 -4.41 5.05 -0.90
CA ALA A 55 -3.02 4.69 -1.15
C ALA A 55 -2.91 3.56 -2.16
N VAL A 56 -3.72 2.49 -2.08
CA VAL A 56 -3.66 1.41 -3.07
C VAL A 56 -4.00 1.88 -4.47
N PHE A 57 -4.99 2.77 -4.61
CA PHE A 57 -5.30 3.35 -5.90
C PHE A 57 -4.11 4.16 -6.46
N VAL A 58 -3.51 5.03 -5.64
CA VAL A 58 -2.31 5.81 -6.02
C VAL A 58 -1.15 4.89 -6.40
N MET A 59 -0.86 3.88 -5.58
CA MET A 59 0.21 2.91 -5.84
C MET A 59 -0.02 2.16 -7.15
N GLY A 60 -1.27 1.78 -7.44
CA GLY A 60 -1.64 1.16 -8.71
C GLY A 60 -1.38 2.06 -9.91
N LEU A 61 -1.74 3.34 -9.84
CA LEU A 61 -1.43 4.31 -10.88
C LEU A 61 0.08 4.51 -11.08
N LEU A 62 0.86 4.49 -9.99
CA LEU A 62 2.32 4.57 -10.08
C LEU A 62 2.91 3.30 -10.73
N ALA A 63 2.32 2.14 -10.46
CA ALA A 63 2.72 0.88 -11.08
C ALA A 63 2.49 0.87 -12.60
N GLU A 64 1.35 1.38 -13.06
CA GLU A 64 1.05 1.54 -14.49
C GLU A 64 2.05 2.47 -15.18
N ARG A 65 2.53 3.50 -14.49
CA ARG A 65 3.62 4.38 -14.94
C ARG A 65 5.01 3.76 -14.85
N GLY A 66 5.12 2.49 -14.46
CA GLY A 66 6.36 1.72 -14.43
C GLY A 66 7.17 1.82 -13.14
N MET A 67 6.63 2.43 -12.08
CA MET A 67 7.26 2.37 -10.75
C MET A 67 7.11 0.98 -10.14
N GLY A 68 8.06 0.60 -9.27
CA GLY A 68 8.10 -0.74 -8.65
C GLY A 68 9.04 -1.73 -9.35
N ARG A 69 9.71 -1.31 -10.45
CA ARG A 69 10.61 -2.15 -11.26
C ARG A 69 12.08 -2.07 -10.83
N SER A 70 12.46 -0.99 -10.17
CA SER A 70 13.79 -0.79 -9.58
C SER A 70 13.67 -0.46 -8.09
N MET A 71 14.72 -0.75 -7.32
CA MET A 71 14.74 -0.52 -5.87
C MET A 71 14.38 0.93 -5.51
N LEU A 72 14.97 1.90 -6.22
CA LEU A 72 14.68 3.33 -6.02
C LEU A 72 13.22 3.67 -6.38
N SER A 73 12.71 3.18 -7.51
CA SER A 73 11.31 3.44 -7.89
C SER A 73 10.32 2.83 -6.89
N THR A 74 10.62 1.65 -6.34
CA THR A 74 9.81 1.00 -5.32
C THR A 74 9.82 1.83 -4.03
N ALA A 75 11.00 2.27 -3.59
CA ALA A 75 11.14 3.11 -2.41
C ALA A 75 10.34 4.41 -2.54
N LEU A 76 10.49 5.14 -3.65
CA LEU A 76 9.77 6.38 -3.90
C LEU A 76 8.24 6.18 -3.98
N ALA A 77 7.79 5.12 -4.66
CA ALA A 77 6.36 4.81 -4.71
C ALA A 77 5.83 4.54 -3.30
N MET A 78 6.54 3.73 -2.51
CA MET A 78 6.11 3.40 -1.15
C MET A 78 6.10 4.60 -0.21
N LEU A 79 7.06 5.52 -0.35
CA LEU A 79 7.04 6.79 0.38
C LEU A 79 5.79 7.60 0.05
N ALA A 80 5.45 7.73 -1.23
CA ALA A 80 4.24 8.42 -1.66
C ALA A 80 2.98 7.76 -1.09
N GLY A 81 2.90 6.42 -1.15
CA GLY A 81 1.79 5.67 -0.58
C GLY A 81 1.66 5.83 0.94
N ASN A 82 2.77 5.77 1.68
CA ASN A 82 2.76 6.02 3.14
C ASN A 82 2.34 7.46 3.45
N LEU A 83 2.79 8.44 2.68
CA LEU A 83 2.38 9.83 2.86
C LEU A 83 0.86 9.98 2.70
N VAL A 84 0.26 9.31 1.71
CA VAL A 84 -1.20 9.29 1.54
C VAL A 84 -1.88 8.66 2.76
N ILE A 85 -1.41 7.51 3.24
CA ILE A 85 -1.96 6.86 4.43
C ILE A 85 -1.90 7.79 5.65
N TYR A 86 -0.74 8.40 5.89
CA TYR A 86 -0.56 9.32 7.01
C TYR A 86 -1.40 10.57 6.86
N LEU A 87 -1.58 11.12 5.66
CA LEU A 87 -2.41 12.31 5.46
C LEU A 87 -3.84 12.08 5.94
N PHE A 88 -4.47 10.98 5.51
CA PHE A 88 -5.83 10.63 5.91
C PHE A 88 -5.92 10.20 7.38
N GLY A 89 -4.99 9.35 7.83
CA GLY A 89 -4.96 8.84 9.21
C GLY A 89 -4.69 9.92 10.23
N TYR A 90 -3.70 10.78 9.98
CA TYR A 90 -3.35 11.91 10.84
C TYR A 90 -4.46 12.95 10.87
N ALA A 91 -5.01 13.37 9.72
CA ALA A 91 -6.07 14.38 9.69
C ALA A 91 -7.30 13.92 10.49
N TRP A 92 -7.71 12.65 10.31
CA TRP A 92 -8.79 12.06 11.08
C TRP A 92 -8.46 12.01 12.57
N LEU A 93 -7.31 11.43 12.94
CA LEU A 93 -6.93 11.29 14.35
C LEU A 93 -6.76 12.66 15.03
N ALA A 94 -6.19 13.64 14.33
CA ALA A 94 -6.04 15.01 14.82
C ALA A 94 -7.39 15.67 15.12
N SER A 95 -8.44 15.38 14.33
CA SER A 95 -9.80 15.85 14.62
C SER A 95 -10.41 15.23 15.88
N LEU A 96 -9.95 14.04 16.30
CA LEU A 96 -10.48 13.34 17.47
C LEU A 96 -9.74 13.69 18.77
N ILE A 97 -8.40 13.77 18.72
CA ILE A 97 -7.57 13.89 19.93
C ILE A 97 -6.61 15.08 19.91
N GLY A 98 -6.68 15.92 18.87
CA GLY A 98 -5.81 17.06 18.65
C GLY A 98 -4.49 16.72 17.93
N PRO A 99 -3.88 17.68 17.21
CA PRO A 99 -2.75 17.45 16.30
C PRO A 99 -1.48 16.97 16.98
N GLY A 100 -1.18 17.45 18.19
CA GLY A 100 0.01 17.05 18.95
C GLY A 100 -0.05 15.58 19.38
N LYS A 101 -1.17 15.16 19.96
CA LYS A 101 -1.40 13.76 20.34
C LYS A 101 -1.48 12.86 19.11
N ALA A 102 -2.15 13.31 18.05
CA ALA A 102 -2.24 12.55 16.80
C ALA A 102 -0.87 12.27 16.17
N PHE A 103 0.11 13.17 16.31
CA PHE A 103 1.45 12.92 15.81
C PHE A 103 2.16 11.82 16.63
N VAL A 104 2.12 11.96 17.95
CA VAL A 104 2.77 11.02 18.89
C VAL A 104 2.18 9.62 18.80
N PHE A 105 0.85 9.49 18.68
CA PHE A 105 0.17 8.19 18.64
C PHE A 105 -0.08 7.65 17.22
N GLY A 106 -0.18 8.52 16.22
CA GLY A 106 -0.59 8.17 14.86
C GLY A 106 0.52 8.19 13.82
N VAL A 107 1.63 8.88 14.06
CA VAL A 107 2.72 8.99 13.08
C VAL A 107 4.01 8.38 13.63
N GLN A 108 4.47 8.88 14.77
CA GLN A 108 5.75 8.51 15.37
C GLN A 108 6.00 6.98 15.49
N PRO A 109 5.07 6.16 16.02
CA PRO A 109 5.32 4.71 16.17
C PRO A 109 5.38 3.98 14.82
N PHE A 110 4.73 4.50 13.79
CA PHE A 110 4.66 3.85 12.48
C PHE A 110 5.88 4.14 11.61
N LEU A 111 6.58 5.26 11.82
CA LEU A 111 7.77 5.64 11.05
C LEU A 111 8.84 4.55 11.06
N TRP A 112 9.11 3.96 12.23
CA TRP A 112 10.11 2.89 12.35
C TRP A 112 9.69 1.64 11.58
N GLY A 113 8.45 1.19 11.79
CA GLY A 113 7.91 0.02 11.11
C GLY A 113 7.85 0.20 9.59
N ASP A 114 7.57 1.41 9.11
CA ASP A 114 7.49 1.71 7.68
C ASP A 114 8.87 1.82 7.04
N ALA A 115 9.87 2.33 7.75
CA ALA A 115 11.26 2.31 7.28
C ALA A 115 11.72 0.87 7.02
N MET A 116 11.46 -0.05 7.96
CA MET A 116 11.80 -1.46 7.78
C MET A 116 11.03 -2.11 6.62
N LYS A 117 9.72 -1.88 6.52
CA LYS A 117 8.91 -2.40 5.40
C LYS A 117 9.40 -1.89 4.06
N LEU A 118 9.81 -0.63 3.98
CA LEU A 118 10.29 -0.02 2.76
C LEU A 118 11.58 -0.70 2.30
N VAL A 119 12.54 -0.94 3.20
CA VAL A 119 13.78 -1.68 2.87
C VAL A 119 13.45 -3.06 2.32
N VAL A 120 12.60 -3.82 3.02
CA VAL A 120 12.21 -5.19 2.61
C VAL A 120 11.54 -5.18 1.24
N ALA A 121 10.55 -4.32 1.04
CA ALA A 121 9.82 -4.24 -0.22
C ALA A 121 10.68 -3.74 -1.38
N ALA A 122 11.60 -2.81 -1.14
CA ALA A 122 12.52 -2.31 -2.15
C ALA A 122 13.46 -3.41 -2.67
N CYS A 123 13.84 -4.37 -1.81
CA CYS A 123 14.58 -5.56 -2.23
C CYS A 123 13.69 -6.59 -2.94
N LEU A 124 12.51 -6.89 -2.39
CA LEU A 124 11.68 -8.00 -2.86
C LEU A 124 10.92 -7.70 -4.16
N MET A 125 10.41 -6.49 -4.35
CA MET A 125 9.58 -6.19 -5.52
C MET A 125 10.33 -6.31 -6.86
N PRO A 126 11.53 -5.74 -7.03
CA PRO A 126 12.28 -5.91 -8.27
C PRO A 126 12.63 -7.37 -8.54
N VAL A 127 12.96 -8.13 -7.48
CA VAL A 127 13.25 -9.57 -7.59
C VAL A 127 12.01 -10.35 -8.01
N ALA A 128 10.85 -10.07 -7.43
CA ALA A 128 9.58 -10.69 -7.81
C ALA A 128 9.26 -10.42 -9.30
N TRP A 129 9.44 -9.19 -9.78
CA TRP A 129 9.25 -8.87 -11.20
C TRP A 129 10.22 -9.60 -12.11
N ARG A 130 11.49 -9.76 -11.71
CA ARG A 130 12.49 -10.52 -12.47
C ARG A 130 12.13 -12.01 -12.54
N ALA A 131 11.71 -12.59 -11.42
CA ALA A 131 11.28 -13.99 -11.35
C ALA A 131 10.04 -14.24 -12.23
N VAL A 132 9.04 -13.35 -12.15
CA VAL A 132 7.84 -13.45 -13.01
C VAL A 132 8.23 -13.40 -14.49
N LYS A 133 9.07 -12.45 -14.90
CA LYS A 133 9.55 -12.36 -16.31
C LYS A 133 10.30 -13.61 -16.77
N ALA A 134 11.10 -14.22 -15.89
CA ALA A 134 11.80 -15.47 -16.21
C ALA A 134 10.82 -16.63 -16.42
N MET A 135 9.73 -16.68 -15.63
CA MET A 135 8.69 -17.72 -15.75
C MET A 135 7.75 -17.51 -16.94
N THR A 136 7.42 -16.27 -17.30
CA THR A 136 6.58 -15.97 -18.47
C THR A 136 7.32 -16.05 -19.81
N GLY A 137 8.62 -16.39 -19.81
CA GLY A 137 9.31 -16.82 -21.02
C GLY A 137 9.33 -15.78 -22.15
N THR A 138 9.27 -14.48 -21.85
CA THR A 138 9.50 -13.46 -22.87
C THR A 138 10.99 -13.37 -23.17
N SER A 139 11.52 -14.39 -23.84
CA SER A 139 12.81 -14.35 -24.50
C SER A 139 12.69 -13.37 -25.66
N PHE A 140 13.42 -12.27 -25.57
CA PHE A 140 13.57 -11.30 -26.66
C PHE A 140 14.57 -11.85 -27.68
N SER A 141 14.23 -13.00 -28.28
CA SER A 141 15.03 -13.67 -29.31
C SER A 141 14.14 -13.87 -30.53
N ASP A 142 13.91 -12.79 -31.30
CA ASP A 142 13.80 -12.84 -32.77
C ASP A 142 13.41 -11.46 -33.33
N ARG A 143 14.37 -10.55 -33.38
CA ARG A 143 14.35 -9.48 -34.39
C ARG A 143 15.76 -9.11 -34.86
N GLY A 144 16.56 -10.15 -35.05
CA GLY A 144 17.89 -10.07 -35.66
C GLY A 144 18.03 -10.91 -36.93
N GLN A 145 16.97 -11.55 -37.45
CA GLN A 145 17.05 -12.39 -38.64
C GLN A 145 15.74 -12.41 -39.42
N PHE A 146 15.41 -11.33 -40.11
CA PHE A 146 14.83 -11.38 -41.45
C PHE A 146 15.17 -10.05 -42.13
N GLN A 147 16.24 -10.14 -42.93
CA GLN A 147 16.61 -9.37 -44.13
C GLN A 147 16.28 -7.87 -44.18
#